data_AF-A0A971QFN6-F1
#
_entry.id   AF-A0A971QFN6-F1
#
_cell.length_a   1.000
_cell.length_b   1.000
_cell.length_c   1.000
_cell.angle_alpha   90.00
_cell.angle_beta   90.00
_cell.angle_gamma   90.00
#
_symmetry.space_group_name_H-M   'P 1'
#
loop_
_entity.id
_entity.type
_entity.pdbx_description
1 polymer ?
#
loop_
_entity_poly.entity_id
_entity_poly.type
_entity_poly.pdbx_seq_one_letter_code
_entity_poly.pdbx_strand_id
1 'polypeptide(L)'
;MMKTVGFWVGLVVATVGVTLLAGCSKDADEGKSIAEAKAEAEKMDVEALRAKALSYKEAIVAKQKEISELQGRIKEIPITEALGEKAKSLKQDAEALTKSLGALKDRFEVYYGELKEKKGDLSGLDL
;
A
#
# COMPACT_ATOMS: atom_id res chain seq x y z
N MET A 1 -24.46 -31.85 32.31
CA MET A 1 -23.98 -33.11 31.71
C MET A 1 -24.77 -33.35 30.43
N MET A 2 -24.07 -33.62 29.33
CA MET A 2 -24.55 -33.64 27.95
C MET A 2 -25.59 -34.72 27.64
N LYS A 3 -26.39 -34.46 26.59
CA LYS A 3 -26.60 -35.27 25.36
C LYS A 3 -27.62 -34.52 24.48
N THR A 4 -27.25 -33.81 23.40
CA THR A 4 -27.07 -34.28 21.99
C THR A 4 -28.15 -35.29 21.60
N VAL A 5 -28.85 -35.24 20.46
CA VAL A 5 -28.55 -34.81 19.09
C VAL A 5 -29.87 -34.83 18.30
N GLY A 6 -29.95 -34.08 17.19
CA GLY A 6 -30.75 -34.51 16.04
C GLY A 6 -31.70 -33.48 15.44
N PHE A 7 -31.18 -32.52 14.69
CA PHE A 7 -31.94 -31.95 13.58
C PHE A 7 -31.05 -31.79 12.36
N TRP A 8 -30.98 -32.88 11.61
CA TRP A 8 -30.56 -32.93 10.23
C TRP A 8 -31.66 -32.26 9.37
N VAL A 9 -31.40 -31.07 8.86
CA VAL A 9 -31.97 -30.63 7.56
C VAL A 9 -30.85 -29.92 6.81
N GLY A 10 -30.26 -30.66 5.88
CA GLY A 10 -29.46 -30.07 4.83
C GLY A 10 -30.38 -29.36 3.83
N LEU A 11 -29.95 -28.20 3.35
CA LEU A 11 -30.18 -27.80 1.97
C LEU A 11 -29.14 -26.74 1.59
N VAL A 12 -28.22 -27.19 0.74
CA VAL A 12 -27.33 -26.37 -0.07
C VAL A 12 -28.18 -25.44 -0.94
N VAL A 13 -28.07 -24.13 -0.74
CA VAL A 13 -28.38 -23.13 -1.78
C VAL A 13 -27.21 -22.17 -1.83
N ALA A 14 -26.30 -22.48 -2.75
CA ALA A 14 -25.34 -21.55 -3.28
C ALA A 14 -26.07 -20.45 -4.09
N THR A 15 -25.42 -19.30 -4.17
CA THR A 15 -25.68 -18.12 -5.02
C THR A 15 -26.36 -16.92 -4.36
N VAL A 16 -25.63 -15.81 -4.46
CA VAL A 16 -25.95 -14.41 -4.16
C VAL A 16 -25.69 -13.96 -2.71
N GLY A 17 -24.40 -13.75 -2.46
CA GLY A 17 -23.90 -12.85 -1.42
C GLY A 17 -22.68 -12.09 -1.95
N VAL A 18 -22.93 -11.08 -2.81
CA VAL A 18 -21.94 -10.04 -3.09
C VAL A 18 -21.76 -9.25 -1.80
N THR A 19 -20.79 -9.63 -0.98
CA THR A 19 -20.20 -8.78 0.04
C THR A 19 -18.89 -9.43 0.45
N LEU A 20 -17.83 -9.06 -0.24
CA LEU A 20 -16.52 -8.72 0.32
C LEU A 20 -15.69 -8.36 -0.90
N LEU A 21 -15.79 -7.08 -1.29
CA LEU A 21 -14.62 -6.36 -1.73
C LEU A 21 -13.57 -6.65 -0.66
N ALA A 22 -12.74 -7.67 -0.89
CA ALA A 22 -11.46 -7.77 -0.23
C ALA A 22 -10.73 -6.53 -0.72
N GLY A 23 -10.93 -5.41 0.01
CA GLY A 23 -9.95 -4.36 0.05
C GLY A 23 -8.64 -5.09 0.30
N CYS A 24 -7.76 -5.05 -0.68
CA CYS A 24 -6.35 -5.34 -0.54
C CYS A 24 -5.72 -4.31 0.41
N SER A 25 -6.23 -4.21 1.64
CA SER A 25 -5.62 -3.48 2.74
C SER A 25 -4.57 -4.38 3.39
N LYS A 26 -3.78 -5.08 2.57
CA LYS A 26 -2.60 -5.83 3.00
C LYS A 26 -1.37 -5.07 2.52
N ASP A 27 -1.38 -3.83 3.01
CA ASP A 27 -0.28 -2.96 3.38
C ASP A 27 0.99 -3.15 2.55
N ALA A 28 1.25 -2.16 1.70
CA ALA A 28 2.60 -1.82 1.31
C ALA A 28 3.40 -1.58 2.59
N ASP A 29 4.13 -2.60 3.03
CA ASP A 29 4.86 -2.57 4.31
C ASP A 29 6.11 -1.71 4.13
N GLU A 30 6.06 -0.52 4.73
CA GLU A 30 7.16 0.43 4.75
C GLU A 30 8.26 0.04 5.74
N GLY A 31 7.93 -0.77 6.75
CA GLY A 31 8.84 -1.27 7.78
C GLY A 31 9.66 -2.46 7.33
N LYS A 32 9.18 -3.22 6.33
CA LYS A 32 9.94 -4.34 5.73
C LYS A 32 11.29 -3.85 5.20
N SER A 33 12.37 -4.54 5.56
CA SER A 33 13.69 -4.20 5.03
C SER A 33 13.79 -4.53 3.54
N ILE A 34 14.66 -3.84 2.82
CA ILE A 34 14.89 -4.12 1.39
C ILE A 34 15.42 -5.54 1.17
N ALA A 35 16.24 -6.06 2.09
CA ALA A 35 16.74 -7.43 2.00
C ALA A 35 15.61 -8.47 2.12
N GLU A 36 14.67 -8.27 3.04
CA GLU A 36 13.50 -9.13 3.18
C GLU A 36 12.57 -9.02 1.96
N ALA A 37 12.35 -7.82 1.43
CA ALA A 37 11.56 -7.61 0.22
C ALA A 37 12.16 -8.37 -0.97
N LYS A 38 13.49 -8.35 -1.13
CA LYS A 38 14.19 -9.10 -2.19
C LYS A 38 14.03 -10.60 -2.02
N ALA A 39 14.32 -11.11 -0.83
CA ALA A 39 14.22 -12.54 -0.53
C ALA A 39 12.78 -13.09 -0.65
N GLU A 40 11.77 -12.23 -0.42
CA GLU A 40 10.36 -12.55 -0.69
C GLU A 40 10.10 -12.56 -2.20
N ALA A 41 10.48 -11.51 -2.92
CA ALA A 41 10.24 -11.36 -4.35
C ALA A 41 10.81 -12.52 -5.19
N GLU A 42 12.04 -12.94 -4.93
CA GLU A 42 12.69 -14.05 -5.64
C GLU A 42 11.83 -15.35 -5.61
N LYS A 43 11.11 -15.57 -4.52
CA LYS A 43 10.28 -16.76 -4.28
C LYS A 43 8.85 -16.62 -4.80
N MET A 44 8.41 -15.42 -5.16
CA MET A 44 7.07 -15.17 -5.66
C MET A 44 6.94 -15.53 -7.15
N ASP A 45 5.75 -15.96 -7.54
CA ASP A 45 5.36 -16.08 -8.94
C ASP A 45 4.98 -14.70 -9.54
N VAL A 46 4.82 -14.67 -10.85
CA VAL A 46 4.53 -13.45 -11.62
C VAL A 46 3.24 -12.76 -11.17
N GLU A 47 2.19 -13.51 -10.82
CA GLU A 47 0.91 -12.94 -10.40
C GLU A 47 1.05 -12.28 -9.03
N ALA A 48 1.72 -12.97 -8.10
CA ALA A 48 1.97 -12.48 -6.75
C ALA A 48 2.88 -11.23 -6.76
N LEU A 49 3.94 -11.23 -7.59
CA LEU A 49 4.82 -10.07 -7.79
C LEU A 49 4.06 -8.86 -8.31
N ARG A 50 3.20 -9.07 -9.32
CA ARG A 50 2.35 -8.00 -9.88
C ARG A 50 1.38 -7.45 -8.84
N ALA A 51 0.70 -8.31 -8.09
CA ALA A 51 -0.21 -7.88 -7.03
C ALA A 51 0.51 -7.05 -5.96
N LYS A 52 1.73 -7.44 -5.57
CA LYS A 52 2.54 -6.66 -4.63
C LYS A 52 2.99 -5.33 -5.21
N ALA A 53 3.49 -5.30 -6.44
CA ALA A 53 3.88 -4.06 -7.11
C ALA A 53 2.69 -3.09 -7.23
N LEU A 54 1.48 -3.58 -7.55
CA LEU A 54 0.26 -2.77 -7.58
C LEU A 54 -0.07 -2.19 -6.20
N SER A 55 0.00 -3.00 -5.14
CA SER A 55 -0.25 -2.52 -3.77
C SER A 55 0.73 -1.41 -3.35
N TYR A 56 2.03 -1.56 -3.65
CA TYR A 56 3.00 -0.50 -3.39
C TYR A 56 2.74 0.74 -4.26
N LYS A 57 2.35 0.57 -5.53
CA LYS A 57 1.98 1.68 -6.42
C LYS A 57 0.81 2.48 -5.86
N GLU A 58 -0.26 1.82 -5.43
CA GLU A 58 -1.43 2.48 -4.83
C GLU A 58 -1.04 3.28 -3.58
N ALA A 59 -0.21 2.70 -2.71
CA ALA A 59 0.32 3.39 -1.53
C ALA A 59 1.19 4.61 -1.91
N ILE A 60 2.02 4.50 -2.95
CA ILE A 60 2.85 5.59 -3.48
C ILE A 60 1.96 6.75 -3.97
N VAL A 61 0.92 6.44 -4.76
CA VAL A 61 0.00 7.46 -5.29
C VAL A 61 -0.77 8.14 -4.16
N ALA A 62 -1.25 7.38 -3.18
CA ALA A 62 -1.89 7.93 -1.99
C ALA A 62 -0.95 8.88 -1.23
N LYS A 63 0.31 8.46 -1.01
CA LYS A 63 1.32 9.26 -0.31
C LYS A 63 1.70 10.54 -1.07
N GLN A 64 1.82 10.46 -2.40
CA GLN A 64 2.04 11.64 -3.26
C GLN A 64 0.91 12.66 -3.16
N LYS A 65 -0.33 12.19 -3.05
CA LYS A 65 -1.50 13.05 -2.84
C LYS A 65 -1.43 13.75 -1.49
N GLU A 66 -1.13 13.03 -0.40
CA GLU A 66 -0.95 13.61 0.94
C GLU A 66 0.13 14.70 0.95
N ILE A 67 1.27 14.44 0.30
CA ILE A 67 2.35 15.42 0.16
C ILE A 67 1.87 16.66 -0.61
N SER A 68 1.12 16.47 -1.70
CA SER A 68 0.60 17.57 -2.51
C SER A 68 -0.38 18.46 -1.74
N GLU A 69 -1.29 17.85 -0.98
CA GLU A 69 -2.23 18.56 -0.10
C GLU A 69 -1.50 19.35 0.98
N LEU A 70 -0.50 18.73 1.61
CA LEU A 70 0.31 19.38 2.63
C LEU A 70 1.12 20.55 2.06
N GLN A 71 1.72 20.38 0.88
CA GLN A 71 2.42 21.47 0.18
C GLN A 71 1.47 22.62 -0.17
N GLY A 72 0.22 22.32 -0.52
CA GLY A 72 -0.83 23.33 -0.68
C GLY A 72 -1.01 24.15 0.59
N ARG A 73 -1.19 23.47 1.73
CA ARG A 73 -1.34 24.12 3.04
C ARG A 73 -0.13 24.97 3.43
N ILE A 74 1.09 24.56 3.08
CA ILE A 74 2.31 25.34 3.33
C ILE A 74 2.30 26.63 2.50
N LYS A 75 1.88 26.56 1.23
CA LYS A 75 1.82 27.73 0.33
C LYS A 75 0.78 28.77 0.78
N GLU A 76 -0.26 28.33 1.48
CA GLU A 76 -1.29 29.22 2.04
C GLU A 76 -0.84 29.93 3.32
N ILE A 77 0.31 29.57 3.91
CA ILE A 77 0.81 30.24 5.12
C ILE A 77 1.32 31.64 4.76
N PRO A 78 0.84 32.70 5.42
CA PRO A 78 1.39 34.04 5.25
C PRO A 78 2.88 34.08 5.54
N ILE A 79 3.66 34.87 4.79
CA ILE A 79 5.13 34.97 4.98
C ILE A 79 5.48 35.36 6.43
N THR A 80 4.64 36.18 7.08
CA THR A 80 4.79 36.59 8.48
C THR A 80 4.66 35.43 9.47
N GLU A 81 4.02 34.33 9.08
CA GLU A 81 3.83 33.11 9.88
C GLU A 81 4.70 31.94 9.42
N ALA A 82 5.48 32.09 8.33
CA ALA A 82 6.28 31.02 7.73
C ALA A 82 7.42 30.50 8.63
N LEU A 83 7.75 31.23 9.70
CA LEU A 83 8.72 30.85 10.73
C LEU A 83 8.05 30.41 12.05
N GLY A 84 6.72 30.45 12.13
CA GLY A 84 5.95 30.03 13.30
C GLY A 84 5.90 28.51 13.45
N GLU A 85 5.44 28.04 14.61
CA GLU A 85 5.38 26.61 14.94
C GLU A 85 4.57 25.80 13.93
N LYS A 86 3.43 26.34 13.47
CA LYS A 86 2.58 25.70 12.45
C LYS A 86 3.35 25.42 11.14
N ALA A 87 4.13 26.39 10.67
CA ALA A 87 4.92 26.23 9.44
C ALA A 87 6.05 25.21 9.64
N LYS A 88 6.66 25.18 10.83
CA LYS A 88 7.68 24.19 11.19
C LYS A 88 7.11 22.77 11.25
N SER A 89 5.97 22.56 11.92
CA SER A 89 5.31 21.26 11.99
C SER A 89 4.93 20.74 10.61
N LEU A 90 4.33 21.58 9.76
CA LEU A 90 3.99 21.19 8.39
C LEU A 90 5.23 20.81 7.58
N LYS A 91 6.36 21.51 7.72
CA LYS A 91 7.62 21.11 7.07
C LYS A 91 8.10 19.74 7.57
N GLN A 92 8.06 19.48 8.87
CA GLN A 92 8.45 18.19 9.44
C GLN A 92 7.57 17.05 8.94
N ASP A 93 6.26 17.28 8.87
CA ASP A 93 5.29 16.32 8.31
C ASP A 93 5.60 16.06 6.81
N ALA A 94 5.92 17.11 6.04
CA ALA A 94 6.33 16.97 4.63
C ALA A 94 7.58 16.10 4.49
N GLU A 95 8.59 16.31 5.33
CA GLU A 95 9.83 15.54 5.35
C GLU A 95 9.57 14.08 5.73
N ALA A 96 8.71 13.82 6.72
CA ALA A 96 8.32 12.47 7.13
C ALA A 96 7.58 11.73 6.01
N LEU A 97 6.60 12.38 5.37
CA LEU A 97 5.87 11.81 4.23
C LEU A 97 6.79 11.56 3.03
N THR A 98 7.76 12.43 2.78
CA THR A 98 8.73 12.26 1.69
C THR A 98 9.65 11.06 1.94
N LYS A 99 10.09 10.86 3.19
CA LYS A 99 10.88 9.66 3.58
C LYS A 99 10.07 8.38 3.43
N SER A 100 8.82 8.39 3.88
CA SER A 100 7.85 7.30 3.71
C SER A 100 7.62 6.98 2.23
N LEU A 101 7.40 8.00 1.39
CA LEU A 101 7.29 7.85 -0.06
C LEU A 101 8.53 7.20 -0.69
N GLY A 102 9.73 7.63 -0.29
CA GLY A 102 10.98 7.02 -0.74
C GLY A 102 11.05 5.55 -0.33
N ALA A 103 10.73 5.25 0.93
CA ALA A 103 10.71 3.89 1.44
C ALA A 103 9.76 2.99 0.62
N LEU A 104 8.54 3.45 0.31
CA LEU A 104 7.58 2.74 -0.52
C LEU A 104 8.12 2.48 -1.94
N LYS A 105 8.76 3.49 -2.56
CA LYS A 105 9.36 3.37 -3.90
C LYS A 105 10.47 2.33 -3.93
N ASP A 106 11.35 2.31 -2.93
CA ASP A 106 12.44 1.34 -2.88
C ASP A 106 11.92 -0.10 -2.87
N ARG A 107 10.83 -0.38 -2.14
CA ARG A 107 10.23 -1.73 -2.11
C ARG A 107 9.43 -2.01 -3.38
N PHE A 108 8.73 -1.02 -3.92
CA PHE A 108 8.08 -1.13 -5.22
C PHE A 108 9.07 -1.59 -6.30
N GLU A 109 10.25 -0.96 -6.36
CA GLU A 109 11.28 -1.29 -7.34
C GLU A 109 11.81 -2.72 -7.21
N VAL A 110 11.84 -3.28 -5.99
CA VAL A 110 12.21 -4.69 -5.78
C VAL A 110 11.21 -5.62 -6.45
N TYR A 111 9.92 -5.48 -6.14
CA TYR A 111 8.89 -6.37 -6.71
C TYR A 111 8.69 -6.13 -8.21
N TYR A 112 8.74 -4.87 -8.66
CA TYR A 112 8.66 -4.49 -10.06
C TYR A 112 9.87 -5.00 -10.86
N GLY A 113 11.08 -4.90 -10.29
CA GLY A 113 12.31 -5.40 -10.89
C GLY A 113 12.26 -6.89 -11.11
N GLU A 114 11.93 -7.66 -10.06
CA GLU A 114 11.79 -9.12 -10.14
C GLU A 114 10.69 -9.52 -11.15
N LEU A 115 9.54 -8.82 -11.14
CA LEU A 115 8.47 -9.05 -12.10
C LEU A 115 8.95 -8.87 -13.54
N LYS A 116 9.74 -7.82 -13.79
CA LYS A 116 10.35 -7.54 -15.10
C LYS A 116 11.37 -8.61 -15.49
N GLU A 117 12.20 -9.07 -14.57
CA GLU A 117 13.16 -10.15 -14.82
C GLU A 117 12.46 -11.47 -15.18
N LYS A 118 11.34 -11.76 -14.53
CA LYS A 118 10.46 -12.90 -14.86
C LYS A 118 9.58 -12.68 -16.10
N LYS A 119 9.77 -11.56 -16.83
CA LYS A 119 8.99 -11.16 -18.02
C LYS A 119 7.48 -11.11 -17.77
N GLY A 120 7.08 -10.73 -16.56
CA GLY A 120 5.69 -10.52 -16.19
C GLY A 120 5.06 -9.29 -16.86
N ASP A 121 3.74 -9.20 -16.80
CA ASP A 121 3.02 -8.03 -17.31
C ASP A 121 3.24 -6.83 -16.38
N LEU A 122 3.71 -5.73 -16.95
CA LEU A 122 4.02 -4.47 -16.27
C LEU A 122 2.92 -3.41 -16.44
N SER A 123 1.86 -3.73 -17.19
CA SER A 123 0.80 -2.78 -17.52
C SER A 123 0.12 -2.21 -16.27
N GLY A 124 0.08 -0.89 -16.15
CA GLY A 124 -0.55 -0.17 -15.04
C GLY A 124 0.33 -0.01 -13.79
N LEU A 125 1.62 -0.40 -13.85
CA LEU A 125 2.61 -0.19 -12.80
C LEU A 125 3.47 1.07 -13.01
N ASP A 126 3.10 1.93 -13.95
CA ASP A 126 3.68 3.27 -14.10
C ASP A 126 3.41 4.16 -12.87
N LEU A 127 4.42 4.95 -12.49
CA LEU A 127 4.45 5.87 -11.35
C LEU A 127 4.73 7.31 -11.79
#